data_AF-E0VR98-F1
#
_entry.id   AF-E0VR98-F1
#
_cell.length_a   1.000
_cell.length_b   1.000
_cell.length_c   1.000
_cell.angle_alpha   90.00
_cell.angle_beta   90.00
_cell.angle_gamma   90.00
#
_symmetry.space_group_name_H-M   'P 1'
#
loop_
_entity.id
_entity.type
_entity.pdbx_description
1 polymer ?
#
loop_
_entity_poly.entity_id
_entity_poly.type
_entity_poly.pdbx_seq_one_letter_code
_entity_poly.pdbx_strand_id
1 'polypeptide(L)' 'MTIPESKHNVVEDEDQLEKLMKRTGCLELHYKIQECIAEKQDWRKCQTEVHDFKKCMDEYKSRGGPKN' A
#
# COMPACT_ATOMS: atom_id res chain seq x y z
N MET A 1 -22.18 -15.92 -22.08
CA MET A 1 -21.63 -15.81 -20.71
C MET A 1 -20.32 -15.05 -20.83
N THR A 2 -20.35 -13.73 -20.63
CA THR A 2 -19.87 -13.06 -19.40
C THR A 2 -18.36 -13.23 -19.26
N ILE A 3 -17.53 -12.19 -19.36
CA ILE A 3 -17.49 -10.98 -18.51
C ILE A 3 -16.96 -9.79 -19.36
N PRO A 4 -17.55 -8.58 -19.33
CA PRO A 4 -16.94 -7.42 -19.97
C PRO A 4 -15.66 -7.09 -19.18
N GLU A 5 -14.52 -7.16 -19.86
CA GLU A 5 -13.22 -6.76 -19.33
C GLU A 5 -13.32 -5.30 -18.87
N SER A 6 -13.60 -5.17 -17.58
CA SER A 6 -13.66 -3.92 -16.87
C SER A 6 -12.23 -3.41 -16.90
N LYS A 7 -11.99 -2.39 -17.72
CA LYS A 7 -10.77 -1.59 -17.73
C LYS A 7 -10.46 -1.17 -16.30
N HIS A 8 -9.71 -2.01 -15.59
CA HIS A 8 -9.10 -1.63 -14.35
C HIS A 8 -7.91 -0.76 -14.76
N ASN A 9 -8.11 0.54 -14.68
CA ASN A 9 -7.08 1.54 -14.89
C ASN A 9 -6.03 1.36 -13.78
N VAL A 10 -5.07 0.46 -13.99
CA VAL A 10 -3.95 0.22 -13.06
C VAL A 10 -3.18 1.52 -12.79
N VAL A 11 -3.24 2.49 -13.71
CA VAL A 11 -2.54 3.76 -13.63
C VAL A 11 -3.24 4.79 -12.70
N GLU A 12 -4.55 4.67 -12.46
CA GLU A 12 -5.28 5.54 -11.51
C GLU A 12 -5.19 5.03 -10.07
N ASP A 13 -5.11 3.71 -9.87
CA ASP A 13 -5.03 3.11 -8.53
C ASP A 13 -3.65 3.35 -7.87
N GLU A 14 -2.56 3.36 -8.65
CA GLU A 14 -1.23 3.71 -8.14
C GLU A 14 -1.18 5.15 -7.61
N ASP A 15 -1.84 6.10 -8.29
CA ASP A 15 -1.88 7.50 -7.87
C ASP A 15 -2.70 7.69 -6.58
N GLN A 16 -3.81 6.95 -6.44
CA GLN A 16 -4.64 6.98 -5.24
C GLN A 16 -3.90 6.38 -4.05
N LEU A 17 -3.21 5.25 -4.24
CA LEU A 17 -2.40 4.64 -3.19
C LEU A 17 -1.25 5.56 -2.80
N GLU A 18 -0.49 6.11 -3.76
CA GLU A 18 0.64 6.98 -3.47
C GLU A 18 0.23 8.28 -2.75
N LYS A 19 -0.93 8.86 -3.11
CA LYS A 19 -1.52 10.01 -2.38
C LYS A 19 -1.86 9.66 -0.93
N LEU A 20 -2.44 8.47 -0.70
CA LEU A 20 -2.75 8.00 0.67
C LEU A 20 -1.47 7.70 1.45
N MET A 21 -0.46 7.12 0.81
CA MET A 21 0.86 6.88 1.39
C MET A 21 1.57 8.17 1.78
N LYS A 22 1.54 9.20 0.93
CA LYS A 22 2.09 10.53 1.23
C LYS A 22 1.34 11.20 2.39
N ARG A 23 0.01 11.07 2.45
CA ARG A 23 -0.80 11.64 3.54
C ARG A 23 -0.58 10.94 4.89
N THR A 24 -0.35 9.64 4.87
CA THR A 24 -0.16 8.82 6.08
C THR A 24 1.27 8.89 6.64
N GLY A 25 2.25 9.26 5.80
CA GLY A 25 3.66 9.23 6.17
C GLY A 25 4.26 7.83 6.16
N CYS A 26 3.48 6.80 5.79
CA CYS A 26 3.92 5.41 5.73
C CYS A 26 4.51 5.01 4.36
N LEU A 27 4.76 5.99 3.49
CA LEU A 27 5.24 5.78 2.12
C LEU A 27 6.59 5.04 2.06
N GLU A 28 7.52 5.34 2.97
CA GLU A 28 8.82 4.66 3.01
C GLU A 28 8.67 3.15 3.27
N LEU A 29 7.74 2.76 4.14
CA LEU A 29 7.46 1.36 4.45
C LEU A 29 6.80 0.65 3.27
N HIS A 30 5.98 1.34 2.50
CA HIS A 30 5.46 0.82 1.24
C HIS A 30 6.57 0.55 0.23
N TYR A 31 7.52 1.47 0.05
CA TYR A 31 8.67 1.21 -0.83
C TYR A 31 9.50 0.02 -0.36
N LYS A 32 9.74 -0.14 0.94
CA LYS A 32 10.43 -1.32 1.48
C LYS A 32 9.73 -2.64 1.14
N ILE A 33 8.39 -2.67 1.18
CA ILE A 33 7.61 -3.84 0.75
C ILE A 33 7.77 -4.07 -0.75
N GLN A 34 7.68 -3.02 -1.56
CA GLN A 34 7.86 -3.10 -3.01
C GLN A 34 9.26 -3.63 -3.36
N GLU A 35 10.31 -3.14 -2.69
CA GLU A 35 11.69 -3.61 -2.86
C GLU A 35 11.82 -5.08 -2.45
N CYS A 36 11.29 -5.47 -1.29
CA CYS A 36 11.35 -6.88 -0.87
C CYS A 36 10.58 -7.82 -1.80
N ILE A 37 9.41 -7.41 -2.31
CA ILE A 37 8.66 -8.19 -3.29
C ILE A 37 9.41 -8.21 -4.63
N ALA A 38 10.04 -7.11 -5.04
CA ALA A 38 10.85 -7.07 -6.27
C ALA A 38 12.07 -8.00 -6.18
N GLU A 39 12.75 -8.03 -5.03
CA GLU A 39 13.91 -8.90 -4.80
C GLU A 39 13.53 -10.37 -4.63
N LYS A 40 12.52 -10.67 -3.80
CA LYS A 40 12.17 -12.04 -3.42
C LYS A 40 11.09 -12.66 -4.30
N GLN A 41 10.34 -11.85 -5.03
CA GLN A 41 9.10 -12.22 -5.75
C GLN A 41 8.08 -12.96 -4.87
N ASP A 42 8.20 -12.81 -3.55
CA ASP A 42 7.42 -13.55 -2.58
C ASP A 42 7.10 -12.65 -1.38
N TRP A 43 5.90 -12.09 -1.42
CA TRP A 43 5.39 -11.21 -0.37
C TRP A 43 5.31 -11.88 1.01
N ARG A 44 5.25 -13.22 1.07
CA ARG A 44 5.23 -13.95 2.36
C ARG A 44 6.55 -13.83 3.11
N LYS A 45 7.66 -13.67 2.38
CA LYS A 45 8.99 -13.46 2.96
C LYS A 45 9.22 -12.01 3.40
N CYS A 46 8.29 -11.11 3.06
CA CYS A 46 8.30 -9.69 3.40
C CYS A 46 7.33 -9.36 4.56
N GLN A 47 6.98 -10.37 5.37
CA GLN A 47 6.06 -10.20 6.50
C GLN A 47 6.52 -9.14 7.49
N THR A 48 7.82 -8.98 7.69
CA THR A 48 8.39 -7.97 8.57
C THR A 48 8.07 -6.56 8.07
N GLU A 49 8.40 -6.26 6.80
CA GLU A 49 8.10 -4.98 6.15
C GLU A 49 6.59 -4.69 6.13
N VAL A 50 5.78 -5.72 5.84
CA VAL A 50 4.31 -5.63 5.87
C VAL A 50 3.78 -5.35 7.28
N HIS A 51 4.38 -5.93 8.31
CA HIS A 51 3.99 -5.69 9.69
C HIS A 51 4.31 -4.26 10.13
N ASP A 52 5.49 -3.75 9.81
CA ASP A 52 5.85 -2.35 10.09
C ASP A 52 4.92 -1.37 9.36
N PHE A 53 4.64 -1.63 8.09
CA PHE A 53 3.67 -0.84 7.33
C PHE A 53 2.29 -0.83 7.98
N LYS A 54 1.80 -2.00 8.41
CA LYS A 54 0.52 -2.13 9.11
C LYS A 54 0.52 -1.35 10.42
N LYS A 55 1.61 -1.37 11.18
CA LYS A 55 1.76 -0.62 12.43
C LYS A 55 1.72 0.88 12.19
N CYS A 56 2.38 1.37 11.14
CA CYS A 56 2.32 2.78 10.75
C CYS A 56 0.90 3.21 10.35
N MET A 57 0.19 2.36 9.60
CA MET A 57 -1.22 2.59 9.25
C MET A 57 -2.14 2.60 10.47
N ASP A 58 -1.89 1.72 11.44
CA ASP A 58 -2.65 1.65 12.68
C ASP A 58 -2.43 2.89 13.56
N GLU A 59 -1.18 3.34 13.69
CA GLU A 59 -0.81 4.61 14.31
C GLU A 59 -1.50 5.79 13.61
N TYR A 60 -1.52 5.83 12.28
CA TYR A 60 -2.21 6.87 11.51
C TYR A 60 -3.71 6.89 11.80
N LYS A 61 -4.36 5.71 11.84
CA LYS A 61 -5.77 5.59 12.19
C LYS A 61 -6.04 6.09 13.62
N SER A 62 -5.17 5.71 14.57
CA SER A 62 -5.29 6.10 15.98
C SER A 62 -5.00 7.59 16.23
N ARG A 63 -4.08 8.21 15.47
CA ARG A 63 -3.72 9.63 15.59
C ARG A 63 -4.77 10.59 15.01
N GLY A 64 -5.87 10.08 14.47
CA GLY A 64 -6.92 10.86 13.86
C GLY A 64 -6.77 10.89 12.34
N GLY A 65 -7.07 9.75 11.71
CA GLY A 65 -7.27 9.65 10.26
C GLY A 65 -8.15 10.78 9.72
N PRO A 66 -8.07 11.06 8.41
CA PRO A 66 -8.41 12.36 7.83
C PRO A 66 -9.77 12.82 8.33
N LYS A 67 -9.79 13.86 9.17
CA LYS A 67 -11.03 14.53 9.53
C LYS A 67 -11.60 15.10 8.24
N ASN A 68 -12.69 14.49 7.78
CA ASN A 68 -13.54 15.04 6.75
C ASN A 68 -14.27 16.27 7.30
#